data_AF-A0A8J3RNT7-F1
#
_entry.id   AF-A0A8J3RNT7-F1
#
_cell.length_a   1.000
_cell.length_b   1.000
_cell.length_c   1.000
_cell.angle_alpha   90.00
_cell.angle_beta   90.00
_cell.angle_gamma   90.00
#
_symmetry.space_group_name_H-M   'P 1'
#
loop_
_entity.id
_entity.type
_entity.pdbx_description
1 polymer ?
#
loop_
_entity_poly.entity_id
_entity_poly.type
_entity_poly.pdbx_seq_one_letter_code
_entity_poly.pdbx_strand_id
1 'polypeptide(L)'
;MGIVDLFQARRLRAGQVLLLGYRPDPASLLEAVRLCSPIAHPDRKGIRVTRRMRLRGPIEITPSVEARAGLPAGWRIAYVLEETRRGIGGRYCFPPDVTEGLARRLGGRSHPASNRRDVLASVIECHEIPDRRLAELLSGVLPGLRFHERVDEETIVFRSDASPIRVLFIESRFGTEYEMDVEDPAAITPDILAAGELAARLIAGETGGVAQDFNGFLLPGQDAVPRRGARPRQDTLPRRGVRSENEKRLR
;
A
#
# COMPACT_ATOMS: atom_id res chain seq x y z
N MET A 1 42.02 -0.77 5.34
CA MET A 1 40.74 -0.02 5.42
C MET A 1 40.20 0.14 4.00
N GLY A 2 39.02 -0.41 3.67
CA GLY A 2 38.65 -0.74 2.30
C GLY A 2 37.83 0.32 1.56
N ILE A 3 38.07 0.48 0.26
CA ILE A 3 37.26 1.30 -0.66
C ILE A 3 35.78 0.87 -0.70
N VAL A 4 35.52 -0.41 -0.39
CA VAL A 4 34.18 -1.02 -0.34
C VAL A 4 33.30 -0.39 0.72
N ASP A 5 33.82 -0.19 1.95
CA ASP A 5 33.10 0.43 3.07
C ASP A 5 32.66 1.86 2.72
N LEU A 6 33.48 2.60 1.98
CA LEU A 6 33.15 3.96 1.55
C LEU A 6 31.94 3.98 0.60
N PHE A 7 31.91 3.08 -0.38
CA PHE A 7 30.78 2.99 -1.32
C PHE A 7 29.50 2.49 -0.64
N GLN A 8 29.62 1.54 0.29
CA GLN A 8 28.49 1.06 1.08
C GLN A 8 27.91 2.18 1.96
N ALA A 9 28.76 2.88 2.70
CA ALA A 9 28.34 3.97 3.57
C ALA A 9 27.66 5.12 2.79
N ARG A 10 28.19 5.48 1.62
CA ARG A 10 27.55 6.48 0.73
C ARG A 10 26.17 6.04 0.27
N ARG A 11 25.99 4.75 -0.05
CA ARG A 11 24.70 4.21 -0.46
C ARG A 11 23.69 4.22 0.69
N LEU A 12 24.10 3.78 1.87
CA LEU A 12 23.26 3.74 3.07
C LEU A 12 22.81 5.14 3.48
N ARG A 13 23.67 6.14 3.34
CA ARG A 13 23.33 7.54 3.64
C ARG A 13 22.31 8.14 2.66
N ALA A 14 22.33 7.69 1.40
CA ALA A 14 21.54 8.31 0.33
C ALA A 14 20.16 7.66 0.11
N GLY A 15 19.93 6.46 0.65
CA GLY A 15 18.74 5.65 0.37
C GLY A 15 17.85 5.44 1.59
N GLN A 16 16.66 4.90 1.34
CA GLN A 16 15.81 4.32 2.37
C GLN A 16 16.38 2.96 2.78
N VAL A 17 16.72 2.81 4.06
CA VAL A 17 17.42 1.64 4.60
C VAL A 17 16.53 0.88 5.55
N LEU A 18 16.48 -0.44 5.41
CA LEU A 18 16.01 -1.38 6.42
C LEU A 18 17.22 -1.88 7.22
N LEU A 19 17.21 -1.69 8.53
CA LEU A 19 18.22 -2.15 9.48
C LEU A 19 17.68 -3.34 10.27
N LEU A 20 18.48 -4.40 10.40
CA LEU A 20 18.15 -5.61 11.14
C LEU A 20 19.30 -6.01 12.09
N GLY A 21 18.92 -6.45 13.29
CA GLY A 21 19.87 -6.96 14.30
C GLY A 21 20.41 -8.35 13.95
N TYR A 22 19.86 -8.98 12.92
CA TYR A 22 20.18 -10.32 12.45
C TYR A 22 20.12 -10.38 10.92
N ARG A 23 20.66 -11.45 10.34
CA ARG A 23 20.52 -11.76 8.93
C ARG A 23 19.29 -12.64 8.75
N PRO A 24 18.18 -12.14 8.17
CA PRO A 24 17.00 -12.96 7.94
C PRO A 24 17.30 -14.04 6.90
N ASP A 25 16.57 -15.15 7.00
CA ASP A 25 16.54 -16.15 5.94
C ASP A 25 16.03 -15.50 4.63
N PRO A 26 16.66 -15.76 3.47
CA PRO A 26 16.24 -15.16 2.20
C PRO A 26 14.79 -15.44 1.79
N ALA A 27 14.24 -16.63 2.12
CA ALA A 27 12.86 -16.96 1.81
C ALA A 27 11.90 -16.16 2.69
N SER A 28 12.14 -16.08 4.00
CA SER A 28 11.33 -15.27 4.91
C SER A 28 11.35 -13.78 4.56
N LEU A 29 12.50 -13.24 4.13
CA LEU A 29 12.58 -11.86 3.66
C LEU A 29 11.75 -11.66 2.39
N LEU A 30 11.79 -12.59 1.44
CA LEU A 30 10.98 -12.53 0.23
C LEU A 30 9.49 -12.61 0.53
N GLU A 31 9.07 -13.48 1.44
CA GLU A 31 7.67 -13.56 1.90
C GLU A 31 7.21 -12.24 2.50
N ALA A 32 8.03 -11.64 3.38
CA ALA A 32 7.72 -10.33 3.94
C ALA A 32 7.58 -9.24 2.86
N VAL A 33 8.47 -9.22 1.86
CA VAL A 33 8.36 -8.29 0.73
C VAL A 33 7.11 -8.54 -0.11
N ARG A 34 6.67 -9.80 -0.26
CA ARG A 34 5.48 -10.15 -1.05
C ARG A 34 4.18 -9.67 -0.45
N LEU A 35 4.16 -9.42 0.86
CA LEU A 35 3.02 -8.80 1.53
C LEU A 35 2.78 -7.35 1.05
N CYS A 36 3.76 -6.63 0.53
CA CYS A 36 3.52 -5.32 -0.11
C CYS A 36 3.69 -5.34 -1.63
N SER A 37 4.39 -6.34 -2.17
CA SER A 37 4.53 -6.50 -3.61
C SER A 37 4.48 -7.96 -4.04
N PRO A 38 3.30 -8.46 -4.45
CA PRO A 38 3.09 -9.88 -4.80
C PRO A 38 3.97 -10.35 -5.95
N ILE A 39 4.34 -9.43 -6.85
CA ILE A 39 5.23 -9.68 -7.99
C ILE A 39 6.72 -9.76 -7.63
N ALA A 40 7.05 -9.60 -6.34
CA ALA A 40 8.43 -9.59 -5.90
C ALA A 40 9.11 -10.94 -6.13
N HIS A 41 10.37 -10.87 -6.57
CA HIS A 41 11.18 -12.04 -6.89
C HIS A 41 12.66 -11.78 -6.63
N PRO A 42 13.47 -12.83 -6.39
CA PRO A 42 14.91 -12.71 -6.31
C PRO A 42 15.52 -12.18 -7.61
N ASP A 43 16.56 -11.35 -7.48
CA ASP A 43 17.37 -10.79 -8.55
C ASP A 43 18.86 -10.96 -8.17
N ARG A 44 19.78 -10.89 -9.12
CA ARG A 44 21.24 -11.02 -8.89
C ARG A 44 21.81 -10.02 -7.89
N LYS A 45 21.09 -8.94 -7.62
CA LYS A 45 21.51 -7.82 -6.75
C LYS A 45 20.64 -7.66 -5.50
N GLY A 46 19.75 -8.60 -5.17
CA GLY A 46 18.84 -8.53 -4.04
C GLY A 46 17.43 -8.99 -4.42
N ILE A 47 16.39 -8.34 -3.89
CA ILE A 47 15.00 -8.65 -4.22
C ILE A 47 14.45 -7.55 -5.13
N ARG A 48 13.93 -7.94 -6.28
CA ARG A 48 13.11 -7.06 -7.11
C ARG A 48 11.77 -6.90 -6.41
N VAL A 49 11.49 -5.71 -5.88
CA VAL A 49 10.21 -5.43 -5.20
C VAL A 49 9.15 -5.18 -6.26
N THR A 50 9.39 -4.19 -7.12
CA THR A 50 8.54 -3.87 -8.28
C THR A 50 9.39 -3.77 -9.53
N ARG A 51 8.79 -3.51 -10.71
CA ARG A 51 9.55 -3.18 -11.92
C ARG A 51 10.51 -1.98 -11.74
N ARG A 52 10.21 -1.08 -10.80
CA ARG A 52 10.99 0.14 -10.56
C ARG A 52 11.85 0.08 -9.31
N MET A 53 11.58 -0.79 -8.33
CA MET A 53 12.31 -0.81 -7.07
C MET A 53 13.04 -2.14 -6.81
N ARG A 54 14.19 -2.06 -6.14
CA ARG A 54 14.96 -3.21 -5.70
C ARG A 54 15.38 -3.02 -4.24
N LEU A 55 15.13 -4.02 -3.41
CA LEU A 55 15.70 -4.12 -2.07
C LEU A 55 17.07 -4.81 -2.19
N ARG A 56 18.15 -4.04 -2.03
CA ARG A 56 19.53 -4.50 -2.19
C ARG A 56 20.18 -4.82 -0.85
N GLY A 57 20.79 -5.99 -0.75
CA GLY A 57 21.49 -6.46 0.43
C GLY A 57 21.66 -7.98 0.39
N PRO A 58 22.04 -8.61 1.51
CA PRO A 58 22.39 -7.97 2.79
C PRO A 58 23.71 -7.19 2.68
N ILE A 59 23.81 -6.08 3.41
CA ILE A 59 25.04 -5.32 3.63
C ILE A 59 25.40 -5.49 5.10
N GLU A 60 26.59 -6.00 5.38
CA GLU A 60 27.11 -6.09 6.75
C GLU A 60 27.48 -4.70 7.26
N ILE A 61 26.99 -4.35 8.45
CA ILE A 61 27.27 -3.08 9.10
C ILE A 61 28.46 -3.28 10.02
N THR A 62 29.61 -2.77 9.59
CA THR A 62 30.80 -2.64 10.46
C THR A 62 30.75 -1.31 11.20
N PRO A 63 31.48 -1.12 12.31
CA PRO A 63 31.55 0.18 12.99
C PRO A 63 32.02 1.32 12.08
N SER A 64 32.90 1.02 11.12
CA SER A 64 33.35 1.95 10.08
C SER A 64 32.21 2.38 9.16
N VAL A 65 31.40 1.42 8.69
CA VAL A 65 30.22 1.70 7.84
C VAL A 65 29.15 2.44 8.61
N GLU A 66 28.87 2.04 9.86
CA GLU A 66 27.90 2.70 10.76
C GLU A 66 28.21 4.19 10.94
N ALA A 67 29.42 4.50 11.40
CA ALA A 67 29.87 5.86 11.64
C ALA A 67 29.88 6.70 10.35
N ARG A 68 30.30 6.10 9.22
CA ARG A 68 30.33 6.79 7.93
C ARG A 68 28.96 6.95 7.29
N ALA A 69 28.01 6.08 7.56
CA ALA A 69 26.67 6.20 7.00
C ALA A 69 25.77 7.08 7.88
N GLY A 70 26.14 7.34 9.13
CA GLY A 70 25.30 8.05 10.10
C GLY A 70 24.14 7.18 10.60
N LEU A 71 24.35 5.87 10.64
CA LEU A 71 23.33 4.92 11.07
C LEU A 71 23.20 4.91 12.60
N PRO A 72 22.01 4.60 13.14
CA PRO A 72 21.88 4.31 14.56
C PRO A 72 22.78 3.12 14.94
N ALA A 73 23.29 3.12 16.18
CA ALA A 73 24.15 2.06 16.66
C ALA A 73 23.39 0.73 16.88
N GLY A 74 24.12 -0.38 16.80
CA GLY A 74 23.66 -1.69 17.26
C GLY A 74 22.98 -2.57 16.20
N TRP A 75 23.04 -2.19 14.92
CA TRP A 75 22.49 -2.96 13.81
C TRP A 75 23.58 -3.77 13.10
N ARG A 76 23.25 -4.96 12.60
CA ARG A 76 24.23 -5.87 11.98
C ARG A 76 24.10 -5.93 10.47
N ILE A 77 22.87 -5.83 9.96
CA ILE A 77 22.55 -6.00 8.55
C ILE A 77 21.73 -4.82 8.07
N ALA A 78 22.06 -4.31 6.88
CA ALA A 78 21.27 -3.33 6.16
C ALA A 78 20.79 -3.86 4.81
N TYR A 79 19.61 -3.42 4.41
CA TYR A 79 19.11 -3.49 3.05
C TYR A 79 18.72 -2.10 2.57
N VAL A 80 19.06 -1.76 1.33
CA VAL A 80 18.78 -0.45 0.74
C VAL A 80 17.70 -0.60 -0.31
N LEU A 81 16.62 0.16 -0.19
CA LEU A 81 15.63 0.27 -1.24
C LEU A 81 16.15 1.26 -2.31
N GLU A 82 16.45 0.73 -3.49
CA GLU A 82 16.95 1.49 -4.64
C GLU A 82 15.87 1.59 -5.73
N GLU A 83 15.70 2.78 -6.30
CA GLU A 83 15.00 2.94 -7.58
C GLU A 83 15.91 2.50 -8.74
N THR A 84 15.36 1.72 -9.66
CA THR A 84 16.11 1.08 -10.75
C THR A 84 16.01 1.78 -12.10
N ARG A 85 15.17 2.83 -12.21
CA ARG A 85 15.14 3.75 -13.36
C ARG A 85 14.79 5.16 -12.89
N ARG A 86 15.60 6.17 -13.27
CA ARG A 86 15.23 7.59 -13.18
C ARG A 86 14.18 7.88 -14.26
N GLY A 87 12.90 7.70 -13.96
CA GLY A 87 11.81 7.92 -14.91
C GLY A 87 10.59 8.47 -14.19
N ILE A 88 10.26 9.73 -14.51
CA ILE A 88 9.16 10.54 -13.99
C ILE A 88 7.87 9.72 -13.88
N GLY A 89 7.21 9.84 -12.71
CA GLY A 89 5.76 9.78 -12.59
C GLY A 89 5.09 8.45 -12.93
N GLY A 90 4.83 7.64 -11.92
CA GLY A 90 3.83 6.60 -12.01
C GLY A 90 3.43 6.20 -10.61
N ARG A 91 2.53 6.96 -9.99
CA ARG A 91 1.82 6.61 -8.74
C ARG A 91 0.93 5.38 -8.99
N TYR A 92 1.52 4.22 -9.28
CA TYR A 92 0.95 3.07 -8.58
C TYR A 92 1.14 3.41 -7.11
N CYS A 93 0.05 3.39 -6.35
CA CYS A 93 0.01 3.61 -4.91
C CYS A 93 1.17 2.82 -4.28
N PHE A 94 2.31 3.49 -4.17
CA PHE A 94 3.48 2.94 -3.51
C PHE A 94 3.17 3.25 -2.07
N PRO A 95 3.10 2.26 -1.19
CA PRO A 95 3.13 2.65 0.18
C PRO A 95 4.41 3.44 0.40
N PRO A 96 4.30 4.68 0.90
CA PRO A 96 5.44 5.25 1.56
C PRO A 96 5.88 4.20 2.59
N ASP A 97 7.18 3.91 2.56
CA ASP A 97 7.88 3.17 3.60
C ASP A 97 7.81 1.64 3.56
N VAL A 98 8.06 1.04 2.38
CA VAL A 98 8.42 -0.39 2.28
C VAL A 98 9.47 -0.80 3.33
N THR A 99 10.46 0.06 3.60
CA THR A 99 11.49 -0.16 4.63
C THR A 99 10.94 -0.10 6.05
N GLU A 100 9.95 0.74 6.35
CA GLU A 100 9.29 0.81 7.66
C GLU A 100 8.34 -0.38 7.87
N GLY A 101 7.54 -0.73 6.85
CA GLY A 101 6.66 -1.89 6.93
C GLY A 101 7.43 -3.21 7.04
N LEU A 102 8.58 -3.33 6.37
CA LEU A 102 9.52 -4.44 6.59
C LEU A 102 10.14 -4.40 7.97
N ALA A 103 10.54 -3.22 8.47
CA ALA A 103 11.09 -3.06 9.81
C ALA A 103 10.09 -3.55 10.87
N ARG A 104 8.82 -3.12 10.81
CA ARG A 104 7.77 -3.55 11.75
C ARG A 104 7.59 -5.07 11.76
N ARG A 105 7.64 -5.72 10.60
CA ARG A 105 7.44 -7.17 10.46
C ARG A 105 8.66 -8.01 10.86
N LEU A 106 9.86 -7.47 10.64
CA LEU A 106 11.12 -8.20 10.87
C LEU A 106 11.83 -7.76 12.16
N GLY A 107 11.18 -6.99 13.03
CA GLY A 107 11.80 -6.48 14.26
C GLY A 107 13.00 -5.55 13.97
N GLY A 108 12.91 -4.79 12.89
CA GLY A 108 13.94 -3.91 12.36
C GLY A 108 13.70 -2.44 12.65
N ARG A 109 14.42 -1.60 11.90
CA ARG A 109 14.24 -0.14 11.88
C ARG A 109 14.46 0.42 10.48
N SER A 110 13.63 1.39 10.06
CA SER A 110 13.93 2.16 8.86
C SER A 110 14.89 3.33 9.16
N HIS A 111 15.67 3.73 8.16
CA HIS A 111 16.52 4.91 8.22
C HIS A 111 16.61 5.62 6.85
N PRO A 112 16.32 6.94 6.77
CA PRO A 112 15.68 7.73 7.83
C PRO A 112 14.26 7.21 8.11
N ALA A 113 13.74 7.51 9.30
CA ALA A 113 12.36 7.16 9.63
C ALA A 113 11.39 7.92 8.69
N SER A 114 10.26 7.29 8.39
CA SER A 114 9.19 7.95 7.66
C SER A 114 8.67 9.18 8.40
N ASN A 115 8.26 10.18 7.61
CA ASN A 115 7.51 11.33 8.08
C ASN A 115 6.00 11.21 7.84
N ARG A 116 5.50 10.20 7.11
CA ARG A 116 4.06 10.01 6.89
C ARG A 116 3.46 9.32 8.12
N ARG A 117 2.61 10.05 8.84
CA ARG A 117 2.03 9.64 10.13
C ARG A 117 0.53 9.93 10.21
N ASP A 118 -0.13 10.12 9.09
CA ASP A 118 -1.55 10.46 9.02
C ASP A 118 -2.40 9.26 8.60
N VAL A 119 -1.88 8.38 7.73
CA VAL A 119 -2.60 7.18 7.28
C VAL A 119 -2.53 6.05 8.30
N LEU A 120 -3.65 5.39 8.53
CA LEU A 120 -3.79 4.23 9.41
C LEU A 120 -3.81 2.91 8.63
N ALA A 121 -4.61 2.86 7.56
CA ALA A 121 -4.82 1.69 6.72
C ALA A 121 -5.50 2.11 5.41
N SER A 122 -5.52 1.21 4.42
CA SER A 122 -6.28 1.42 3.19
C SER A 122 -6.87 0.13 2.63
N VAL A 123 -7.77 0.28 1.66
CA VAL A 123 -8.34 -0.82 0.86
C VAL A 123 -8.23 -0.44 -0.61
N ILE A 124 -7.48 -1.23 -1.39
CA ILE A 124 -7.32 -1.00 -2.82
C ILE A 124 -8.18 -1.95 -3.65
N GLU A 125 -8.34 -1.62 -4.94
CA GLU A 125 -9.11 -2.43 -5.91
C GLU A 125 -10.57 -2.67 -5.47
N CYS A 126 -11.14 -1.74 -4.71
CA CYS A 126 -12.47 -1.82 -4.12
C CYS A 126 -13.53 -1.15 -5.00
N HIS A 127 -14.80 -1.20 -4.59
CA HIS A 127 -15.89 -0.47 -5.22
C HIS A 127 -16.49 0.48 -4.18
N GLU A 128 -17.10 1.58 -4.62
CA GLU A 128 -17.77 2.50 -3.70
C GLU A 128 -18.93 1.80 -2.98
N ILE A 129 -18.97 1.92 -1.65
CA ILE A 129 -20.09 1.52 -0.80
C ILE A 129 -21.03 2.72 -0.64
N PRO A 130 -22.36 2.56 -0.81
CA PRO A 130 -23.31 3.63 -0.53
C PRO A 130 -23.17 4.18 0.90
N ASP A 131 -23.23 5.50 1.06
CA ASP A 131 -22.95 6.22 2.33
C ASP A 131 -23.60 5.59 3.56
N ARG A 132 -24.90 5.31 3.48
CA ARG A 132 -25.66 4.71 4.58
C ARG A 132 -25.13 3.32 4.94
N ARG A 133 -24.79 2.51 3.92
CA ARG A 133 -24.25 1.18 4.12
C ARG A 133 -22.84 1.24 4.73
N LEU A 134 -22.02 2.20 4.31
CA LEU A 134 -20.69 2.43 4.89
C LEU A 134 -20.80 2.83 6.38
N ALA A 135 -21.71 3.74 6.71
CA ALA A 135 -21.97 4.14 8.09
C ALA A 135 -22.48 2.98 8.96
N GLU A 136 -23.41 2.15 8.44
CA GLU A 136 -23.90 0.95 9.13
C GLU A 136 -22.78 -0.07 9.35
N LEU A 137 -21.99 -0.35 8.32
CA LEU A 137 -20.87 -1.29 8.35
C LEU A 137 -19.82 -0.92 9.40
N LEU A 138 -19.52 0.38 9.51
CA LEU A 138 -18.48 0.90 10.38
C LEU A 138 -19.00 1.38 11.74
N SER A 139 -20.30 1.31 12.00
CA SER A 139 -20.92 1.85 13.24
C SER A 139 -20.31 1.31 14.54
N GLY A 140 -19.82 0.07 14.56
CA GLY A 140 -19.15 -0.54 15.72
C GLY A 140 -17.71 -0.08 15.95
N VAL A 141 -17.08 0.58 14.96
CA VAL A 141 -15.68 1.02 15.00
C VAL A 141 -15.58 2.55 14.93
N LEU A 142 -16.41 3.16 14.08
CA LEU A 142 -16.51 4.59 13.81
C LEU A 142 -17.98 5.03 14.05
N PRO A 143 -18.43 5.12 15.30
CA PRO A 143 -19.82 5.44 15.60
C PRO A 143 -20.18 6.82 15.07
N GLY A 144 -21.33 6.96 14.41
CA GLY A 144 -21.79 8.25 13.88
C GLY A 144 -21.05 8.74 12.62
N LEU A 145 -20.32 7.85 11.93
CA LEU A 145 -19.73 8.15 10.62
C LEU A 145 -20.81 8.59 9.64
N ARG A 146 -20.57 9.69 8.94
CA ARG A 146 -21.47 10.28 7.95
C ARG A 146 -20.69 10.90 6.80
N PHE A 147 -21.34 11.06 5.65
CA PHE A 147 -20.82 11.89 4.58
C PHE A 147 -20.52 13.28 5.12
N HIS A 148 -19.32 13.80 4.81
CA HIS A 148 -18.90 15.13 5.18
C HIS A 148 -18.90 16.05 3.96
N GLU A 149 -18.10 15.71 2.95
CA GLU A 149 -17.95 16.52 1.75
C GLU A 149 -17.40 15.70 0.59
N ARG A 150 -17.51 16.27 -0.62
CA ARG A 150 -16.77 15.85 -1.80
C ARG A 150 -15.72 16.93 -2.10
N VAL A 151 -14.45 16.59 -1.95
CA VAL A 151 -13.34 17.56 -2.05
C VAL A 151 -13.04 17.88 -3.51
N ASP A 152 -13.14 16.88 -4.38
CA ASP A 152 -12.99 17.00 -5.84
C ASP A 152 -13.79 15.90 -6.56
N GLU A 153 -13.65 15.78 -7.88
CA GLU A 153 -14.35 14.75 -8.67
C GLU A 153 -13.95 13.31 -8.28
N GLU A 154 -12.77 13.14 -7.68
CA GLU A 154 -12.14 11.86 -7.39
C GLU A 154 -12.26 11.48 -5.90
N THR A 155 -12.52 12.41 -4.98
CA THR A 155 -12.37 12.20 -3.52
C THR A 155 -13.61 12.56 -2.71
N ILE A 156 -14.13 11.59 -1.96
CA ILE A 156 -15.24 11.73 -1.01
C ILE A 156 -14.73 11.52 0.41
N VAL A 157 -15.13 12.38 1.35
CA VAL A 157 -14.71 12.33 2.75
C VAL A 157 -15.91 12.02 3.66
N PHE A 158 -15.71 11.06 4.56
CA PHE A 158 -16.63 10.71 5.65
C PHE A 158 -15.97 11.00 7.00
N ARG A 159 -16.75 11.55 7.94
CA ARG A 159 -16.28 11.92 9.29
C ARG A 159 -17.25 11.49 10.37
N SER A 160 -16.72 11.35 11.59
CA SER A 160 -17.49 11.18 12.82
C SER A 160 -17.01 12.19 13.86
N ASP A 161 -17.92 12.76 14.65
CA ASP A 161 -17.52 13.61 15.79
C ASP A 161 -17.00 12.77 16.98
N ALA A 162 -17.26 11.46 16.97
CA ALA A 162 -16.89 10.52 18.03
C ALA A 162 -15.56 9.79 17.75
N SER A 163 -14.96 9.97 16.56
CA SER A 163 -13.69 9.35 16.18
C SER A 163 -12.84 10.33 15.38
N PRO A 164 -11.52 10.43 15.65
CA PRO A 164 -10.62 11.27 14.86
C PRO A 164 -10.32 10.69 13.46
N ILE A 165 -10.78 9.46 13.18
CA ILE A 165 -10.53 8.77 11.92
C ILE A 165 -11.47 9.32 10.83
N ARG A 166 -10.88 9.76 9.72
CA ARG A 166 -11.63 10.07 8.49
C ARG A 166 -11.53 8.87 7.55
N VAL A 167 -12.58 8.67 6.77
CA VAL A 167 -12.61 7.66 5.70
C VAL A 167 -12.72 8.40 4.38
N LEU A 168 -11.78 8.16 3.47
CA LEU A 168 -11.74 8.78 2.16
C LEU A 168 -12.00 7.71 1.11
N PHE A 169 -12.96 7.93 0.22
CA PHE A 169 -13.07 7.15 -1.02
C PHE A 169 -12.41 7.94 -2.14
N ILE A 170 -11.46 7.31 -2.83
CA ILE A 170 -10.64 7.92 -3.88
C ILE A 170 -10.79 7.09 -5.16
N GLU A 171 -11.26 7.71 -6.24
CA GLU A 171 -11.30 7.14 -7.58
C GLU A 171 -10.34 7.89 -8.48
N SER A 172 -9.24 7.26 -8.88
CA SER A 172 -8.25 7.88 -9.77
C SER A 172 -8.01 7.04 -11.01
N ARG A 173 -7.24 7.58 -11.97
CA ARG A 173 -6.75 6.82 -13.13
C ARG A 173 -5.96 5.55 -12.79
N PHE A 174 -5.53 5.38 -11.54
CA PHE A 174 -4.75 4.24 -11.08
C PHE A 174 -5.59 3.16 -10.39
N GLY A 175 -6.87 3.43 -10.14
CA GLY A 175 -7.78 2.54 -9.44
C GLY A 175 -8.57 3.27 -8.35
N THR A 176 -9.32 2.46 -7.61
CA THR A 176 -10.18 2.87 -6.50
C THR A 176 -9.55 2.46 -5.18
N GLU A 177 -9.65 3.33 -4.19
CA GLU A 177 -9.10 3.14 -2.86
C GLU A 177 -10.02 3.72 -1.78
N TYR A 178 -10.13 3.03 -0.65
CA TYR A 178 -10.51 3.64 0.62
C TYR A 178 -9.26 3.91 1.45
N GLU A 179 -9.02 5.15 1.87
CA GLU A 179 -7.94 5.51 2.80
C GLU A 179 -8.56 5.88 4.17
N MET A 180 -8.01 5.35 5.25
CA MET A 180 -8.37 5.76 6.61
C MET A 180 -7.21 6.54 7.19
N ASP A 181 -7.46 7.79 7.56
CA ASP A 181 -6.45 8.70 8.08
C ASP A 181 -6.90 9.43 9.34
N VAL A 182 -5.97 10.15 9.96
CA VAL A 182 -6.25 11.14 11.01
C VAL A 182 -5.75 12.50 10.58
N GLU A 183 -6.51 13.54 10.93
CA GLU A 183 -6.13 14.93 10.64
C GLU A 183 -4.95 15.41 11.51
N ASP A 184 -4.88 14.92 12.75
CA ASP A 184 -3.75 15.15 13.67
C ASP A 184 -2.97 13.85 13.91
N PRO A 185 -1.76 13.71 13.35
CA PRO A 185 -0.86 12.58 13.62
C PRO A 185 -0.57 12.34 15.10
N ALA A 186 -0.71 13.33 15.99
CA ALA A 186 -0.53 13.16 17.42
C ALA A 186 -1.65 12.32 18.07
N ALA A 187 -2.80 12.20 17.41
CA ALA A 187 -3.91 11.35 17.85
C ALA A 187 -3.67 9.85 17.60
N ILE A 188 -2.61 9.47 16.86
CA ILE A 188 -2.31 8.07 16.59
C ILE A 188 -1.87 7.36 17.87
N THR A 189 -2.71 6.44 18.30
CA THR A 189 -2.43 5.45 19.34
C THR A 189 -2.52 4.04 18.77
N PRO A 190 -2.02 3.00 19.47
CA PRO A 190 -2.21 1.62 19.05
C PRO A 190 -3.68 1.25 18.82
N ASP A 191 -4.60 1.79 19.62
CA ASP A 191 -6.03 1.52 19.49
C ASP A 191 -6.64 2.17 18.25
N ILE A 192 -6.22 3.40 17.92
CA ILE A 192 -6.63 4.09 16.69
C ILE A 192 -6.09 3.37 15.45
N LEU A 193 -4.85 2.89 15.48
CA LEU A 193 -4.30 2.04 14.41
C LEU A 193 -5.12 0.75 14.26
N ALA A 194 -5.42 0.06 15.36
CA ALA A 194 -6.21 -1.16 15.33
C ALA A 194 -7.63 -0.92 14.79
N ALA A 195 -8.26 0.20 15.15
CA ALA A 195 -9.56 0.62 14.63
C ALA A 195 -9.50 0.89 13.11
N GLY A 196 -8.47 1.60 12.63
CA GLY A 196 -8.25 1.81 11.20
C GLY A 196 -8.07 0.50 10.43
N GLU A 197 -7.22 -0.41 10.92
CA GLU A 197 -7.03 -1.73 10.31
C GLU A 197 -8.30 -2.58 10.34
N LEU A 198 -9.12 -2.49 11.39
CA LEU A 198 -10.40 -3.18 11.47
C LEU A 198 -11.41 -2.61 10.46
N ALA A 199 -11.52 -1.28 10.35
CA ALA A 199 -12.35 -0.64 9.34
C ALA A 199 -11.94 -1.05 7.92
N ALA A 200 -10.64 -1.11 7.64
CA ALA A 200 -10.10 -1.59 6.36
C ALA A 200 -10.60 -3.00 6.03
N ARG A 201 -10.50 -3.92 6.99
CA ARG A 201 -10.94 -5.32 6.82
C ARG A 201 -12.45 -5.42 6.58
N LEU A 202 -13.25 -4.62 7.27
CA LEU A 202 -14.70 -4.59 7.07
C LEU A 202 -15.06 -4.10 5.66
N ILE A 203 -14.45 -2.99 5.21
CA ILE A 203 -14.65 -2.44 3.86
C ILE A 203 -14.18 -3.44 2.80
N ALA A 204 -13.03 -4.08 2.97
CA ALA A 204 -12.54 -5.10 2.04
C ALA A 204 -13.50 -6.30 1.94
N GLY A 205 -14.07 -6.74 3.07
CA GLY A 205 -15.07 -7.80 3.11
C GLY A 205 -16.35 -7.46 2.32
N GLU A 206 -16.79 -6.21 2.37
CA GLU A 206 -17.98 -5.73 1.65
C GLU A 206 -17.71 -5.51 0.16
N THR A 207 -16.53 -4.97 -0.19
CA THR A 207 -16.21 -4.54 -1.57
C THR A 207 -15.51 -5.59 -2.41
N GLY A 208 -14.95 -6.64 -1.77
CA GLY A 208 -14.04 -7.57 -2.41
C GLY A 208 -12.64 -6.98 -2.71
N GLY A 209 -12.34 -5.79 -2.18
CA GLY A 209 -11.03 -5.16 -2.27
C GLY A 209 -9.98 -5.82 -1.36
N VAL A 210 -8.79 -5.22 -1.31
CA VAL A 210 -7.63 -5.76 -0.59
C VAL A 210 -7.20 -4.80 0.51
N ALA A 211 -7.33 -5.22 1.77
CA ALA A 211 -6.96 -4.39 2.92
C ALA A 211 -5.44 -4.39 3.20
N GLN A 212 -4.89 -3.20 3.44
CA GLN A 212 -3.47 -2.96 3.69
C GLN A 212 -3.27 -2.08 4.93
N ASP A 213 -2.12 -2.25 5.60
CA ASP A 213 -1.68 -1.31 6.64
C ASP A 213 -1.17 0.00 6.02
N PHE A 214 -0.85 1.00 6.86
CA PHE A 214 -0.32 2.29 6.40
C PHE A 214 1.00 2.21 5.61
N ASN A 215 1.72 1.07 5.68
CA ASN A 215 2.91 0.80 4.88
C ASN A 215 2.57 -0.03 3.62
N GLY A 216 1.30 -0.17 3.27
CA GLY A 216 0.78 -0.89 2.10
C GLY A 216 1.10 -2.37 2.10
N PHE A 217 1.29 -2.96 3.28
CA PHE A 217 1.40 -4.41 3.40
C PHE A 217 0.02 -4.98 3.68
N LEU A 218 -0.28 -6.12 3.05
CA LEU A 218 -1.50 -6.87 3.30
C LEU A 218 -1.72 -7.09 4.81
N LEU A 219 -2.93 -6.80 5.25
CA LEU A 219 -3.38 -7.18 6.58
C LEU A 219 -3.56 -8.71 6.65
N PRO A 220 -3.45 -9.32 7.85
CA PRO A 220 -3.63 -10.76 8.02
C PRO A 220 -4.95 -11.26 7.42
N GLY A 221 -4.90 -12.40 6.71
CA GLY A 221 -6.06 -13.01 6.07
C GLY A 221 -6.47 -12.41 4.71
N GLN A 222 -5.67 -11.49 4.16
CA GLN A 222 -5.87 -10.93 2.83
C GLN A 222 -5.00 -11.67 1.80
N ASP A 223 -5.57 -11.98 0.64
CA ASP A 223 -4.85 -12.51 -0.51
C ASP A 223 -4.67 -11.42 -1.55
N ALA A 224 -3.45 -11.27 -2.06
CA ALA A 224 -3.15 -10.28 -3.10
C ALA A 224 -3.65 -10.66 -4.50
N VAL A 225 -4.33 -11.80 -4.62
CA VAL A 225 -4.87 -12.28 -5.89
C VAL A 225 -6.34 -11.88 -5.94
N PRO A 226 -6.78 -11.12 -6.96
CA PRO A 226 -8.19 -10.82 -7.10
C PRO A 226 -8.96 -12.13 -7.24
N ARG A 227 -10.03 -12.31 -6.46
CA ARG A 227 -11.10 -13.24 -6.81
C ARG A 227 -11.72 -12.74 -8.12
N ARG A 228 -11.12 -13.10 -9.26
CA ARG A 228 -11.72 -12.86 -10.58
C ARG A 228 -13.04 -13.62 -10.62
N GLY A 229 -14.14 -12.92 -10.40
CA GLY A 229 -15.46 -13.49 -10.58
C GLY A 229 -16.57 -12.76 -9.85
N ALA A 230 -16.89 -11.52 -10.27
CA ALA A 230 -18.25 -10.96 -10.18
C ALA A 230 -18.28 -9.55 -10.81
N ARG A 231 -18.19 -9.47 -12.14
CA ARG A 231 -18.97 -8.45 -12.84
C ARG A 231 -20.24 -9.14 -13.30
N PRO A 232 -21.44 -8.78 -12.83
CA PRO A 232 -22.62 -9.02 -13.63
C PRO A 232 -22.42 -8.18 -14.89
N ARG A 233 -22.22 -8.86 -16.02
CA ARG A 233 -22.47 -8.23 -17.32
C ARG A 233 -23.93 -7.79 -17.26
N GLN A 234 -24.18 -6.48 -17.29
CA GLN A 234 -25.48 -6.00 -17.71
C GLN A 234 -25.69 -6.52 -19.13
N ASP A 235 -26.62 -7.45 -19.26
CA ASP A 235 -27.10 -7.96 -20.53
C ASP A 235 -27.60 -6.78 -21.35
N THR A 236 -26.85 -6.46 -22.41
CA THR A 236 -27.34 -5.66 -23.51
C THR A 236 -28.48 -6.43 -24.16
N LEU A 237 -29.70 -5.89 -24.03
CA LEU A 237 -30.93 -6.35 -24.68
C LEU A 237 -30.71 -6.78 -26.14
N PRO A 238 -31.34 -7.87 -26.60
CA PRO A 238 -31.18 -8.34 -27.98
C PRO A 238 -31.94 -7.42 -28.95
N ARG A 239 -31.22 -6.74 -29.85
CA ARG A 239 -31.82 -6.21 -31.09
C ARG A 239 -32.15 -7.39 -32.00
N ARG A 240 -33.42 -7.79 -32.05
CA ARG A 240 -33.98 -8.70 -33.06
C ARG A 240 -34.72 -7.93 -34.16
N GLY A 241 -34.35 -8.22 -35.40
CA GLY A 241 -35.14 -8.03 -36.63
C GLY A 241 -35.06 -6.64 -37.25
N VAL A 242 -34.93 -6.44 -38.57
CA VAL A 242 -35.19 -7.32 -39.71
C VAL A 242 -34.33 -6.86 -40.89
N ARG A 243 -33.72 -7.81 -41.62
CA ARG A 243 -33.18 -7.64 -42.97
C ARG A 243 -34.11 -8.40 -43.91
N SER A 244 -34.67 -7.74 -44.91
CA SER A 244 -35.13 -8.31 -46.19
C SER A 244 -35.17 -7.14 -47.17
N GLU A 245 -34.12 -6.93 -47.97
CA GLU A 245 -34.02 -7.42 -49.35
C GLU A 245 -35.31 -7.29 -50.18
N ASN A 246 -35.23 -6.35 -51.13
CA ASN A 246 -35.77 -6.38 -52.49
C ASN A 246 -37.25 -6.70 -52.71
N GLU A 247 -38.00 -5.71 -53.22
CA GLU A 247 -38.65 -5.86 -54.53
C GLU A 247 -39.10 -4.52 -55.16
N LYS A 248 -38.62 -4.28 -56.39
CA LYS A 248 -39.32 -3.76 -57.58
C LYS A 248 -40.23 -2.51 -57.51
N ARG A 249 -39.75 -1.49 -58.23
CA ARG A 249 -40.37 -0.73 -59.35
C ARG A 249 -41.83 -0.26 -59.24
N LEU A 250 -42.01 1.05 -59.45
CA LEU A 250 -43.13 1.85 -60.04
C LEU A 250 -43.28 3.10 -59.16
N ARG A 251 -43.00 4.35 -59.56
CA ARG A 251 -42.96 5.03 -60.87
C ARG A 251 -41.90 6.12 -60.85
#